data_AF-A0AAD5Q5K3-F1
#
_entry.id   AF-A0AAD5Q5K3-F1
#
_cell.length_a   1.000
_cell.length_b   1.000
_cell.length_c   1.000
_cell.angle_alpha   90.00
_cell.angle_beta   90.00
_cell.angle_gamma   90.00
#
_symmetry.space_group_name_H-M   'P 1'
#
loop_
_entity.id
_entity.type
_entity.pdbx_description
1 polymer ?
#
loop_
_entity_poly.entity_id
_entity_poly.type
_entity_poly.pdbx_seq_one_letter_code
_entity_poly.pdbx_strand_id
1 'polypeptide(L)'
;MGSRGECQTKNTKEYENEEDDLLAGPESTLDEGDIALLKTYGLGPYSRVIKQVEDDIKKAQTAVNDLIGIKESDTGLSLPSQWDLVSDKQMMQEEQPLQVARCTKIINAGEEDAKYMINVKQIAKFVVGLGEKVAPTDIEEGMRVGVDRTKYAIQIPLPPKIDPSVSLMWRTSRM
;
A
#
# COMPACT_ATOMS: atom_id res chain seq x y z
N MET A 1 -29.78 57.23 50.31
CA MET A 1 -29.20 57.89 51.51
C MET A 1 -27.69 57.85 51.32
N GLY A 2 -27.05 58.82 50.68
CA GLY A 2 -26.59 60.13 51.20
C GLY A 2 -25.04 60.09 51.20
N SER A 3 -24.36 60.58 50.16
CA SER A 3 -23.83 61.94 49.89
C SER A 3 -22.39 62.20 50.42
N ARG A 4 -21.61 62.99 49.64
CA ARG A 4 -20.23 63.53 49.79
C ARG A 4 -19.09 62.65 49.25
N GLY A 5 -18.20 63.06 48.34
CA GLY A 5 -17.81 64.37 47.82
C GLY A 5 -16.46 64.84 48.37
N GLU A 6 -15.42 64.90 47.49
CA GLU A 6 -14.13 65.65 47.59
C GLU A 6 -13.16 65.25 48.73
N CYS A 7 -11.83 65.48 48.74
CA CYS A 7 -10.77 65.91 47.83
C CYS A 7 -9.42 65.58 48.51
N GLN A 8 -8.36 65.34 47.71
CA GLN A 8 -6.93 65.69 47.90
C GLN A 8 -6.24 65.63 49.28
N THR A 9 -5.09 64.94 49.36
CA THR A 9 -3.78 65.57 49.67
C THR A 9 -2.61 64.73 49.17
N LYS A 10 -1.67 65.40 48.50
CA LYS A 10 -0.38 64.89 48.00
C LYS A 10 0.58 64.58 49.16
N ASN A 11 1.45 63.60 48.99
CA ASN A 11 2.77 63.66 49.60
C ASN A 11 3.84 63.38 48.53
N THR A 12 4.34 64.47 47.98
CA THR A 12 5.51 64.50 47.09
C THR A 12 6.76 64.36 47.94
N LYS A 13 7.59 63.37 47.64
CA LYS A 13 9.03 63.48 47.78
C LYS A 13 9.66 62.93 46.51
N GLU A 14 10.00 63.83 45.60
CA GLU A 14 11.08 63.61 44.64
C GLU A 14 12.37 63.98 45.35
N TYR A 15 13.31 63.03 45.42
CA TYR A 15 14.74 63.29 45.54
C TYR A 15 15.43 62.26 44.65
N GLU A 16 15.77 62.72 43.44
CA GLU A 16 17.01 62.46 42.69
C GLU A 16 17.47 60.99 42.63
N ASN A 17 17.15 60.24 41.56
CA ASN A 17 17.96 60.13 40.34
C ASN A 17 19.48 60.22 40.57
N GLU A 18 20.08 59.30 41.32
CA GLU A 18 21.55 59.11 41.28
C GLU A 18 22.06 57.75 41.84
N GLU A 19 21.21 56.72 41.98
CA GLU A 19 21.66 55.39 42.47
C GLU A 19 21.32 54.20 41.54
N ASP A 20 20.57 54.39 40.46
CA ASP A 20 20.21 53.30 39.52
C ASP A 20 21.22 53.09 38.38
N ASP A 21 22.31 53.87 38.32
CA ASP A 21 23.36 53.73 37.29
C ASP A 21 24.60 52.93 37.77
N LEU A 22 24.59 52.43 39.01
CA LEU A 22 25.68 51.62 39.59
C LEU A 22 25.36 50.13 39.70
N LEU A 23 24.16 49.71 39.28
CA LEU A 23 23.75 48.30 39.16
C LEU A 23 23.60 47.83 37.70
N ALA A 24 24.04 48.65 36.73
CA ALA A 24 24.28 48.22 35.36
C ALA A 24 25.66 47.56 35.25
N GLY A 25 25.87 46.46 35.97
CA GLY A 25 26.87 45.49 35.53
C GLY A 25 26.47 45.01 34.13
N PRO A 26 27.43 44.74 33.22
CA PRO A 26 27.07 44.27 31.89
C PRO A 26 26.20 43.02 32.06
N GLU A 27 25.00 43.04 31.50
CA GLU A 27 24.22 41.82 31.31
C GLU A 27 25.05 40.96 30.35
N SER A 28 25.94 40.16 30.93
CA SER A 28 26.93 39.38 30.21
C SER A 28 26.18 38.25 29.51
N THR A 29 25.70 38.54 28.32
CA THR A 29 25.30 37.51 27.36
C THR A 29 26.45 36.52 27.28
N LEU A 30 26.17 35.25 27.57
CA LEU A 30 27.16 34.17 27.54
C LEU A 30 28.00 34.31 26.27
N ASP A 31 29.31 34.46 26.44
CA ASP A 31 30.19 34.56 25.29
C ASP A 31 30.21 33.21 24.54
N GLU A 32 30.69 33.20 23.30
CA GLU A 32 30.72 31.97 22.50
C GLU A 32 31.55 30.86 23.18
N GLY A 33 32.50 31.26 24.05
CA GLY A 33 33.32 30.38 24.89
C GLY A 33 32.54 29.72 26.02
N ASP A 34 31.71 30.47 26.73
CA ASP A 34 30.83 30.04 27.82
C ASP A 34 29.77 29.09 27.28
N ILE A 35 29.23 29.38 26.09
CA ILE A 35 28.27 28.50 25.39
C ILE A 35 28.95 27.18 25.01
N ALA A 36 30.19 27.21 24.51
CA ALA A 36 30.93 26.00 24.16
C ALA A 36 31.26 25.17 25.41
N LEU A 37 31.64 25.85 26.50
CA LEU A 37 31.96 25.24 27.78
C LEU A 37 30.72 24.56 28.40
N LEU A 38 29.57 25.23 28.42
CA LEU A 38 28.28 24.68 28.87
C LEU A 38 27.84 23.47 28.02
N LYS A 39 28.02 23.55 26.68
CA LYS A 39 27.75 22.42 25.78
C LYS A 39 28.66 21.23 26.06
N THR A 40 29.91 21.44 26.47
CA THR A 40 30.82 20.34 26.84
C THR A 40 30.51 19.75 28.20
N TYR A 41 30.07 20.55 29.18
CA TYR A 41 29.76 20.06 30.52
C TYR A 41 28.52 19.17 30.59
N GLY A 42 27.53 19.37 29.71
CA GLY A 42 26.32 18.54 29.64
C GLY A 42 26.45 17.27 28.81
N LEU A 43 27.57 17.06 28.10
CA LEU A 43 27.75 15.93 27.18
C LEU A 43 28.81 14.97 27.70
N GLY A 44 28.42 13.71 27.95
CA GLY A 44 29.35 12.65 28.30
C GLY A 44 30.40 12.42 27.18
N PRO A 45 31.62 11.96 27.52
CA PRO A 45 32.73 11.80 26.57
C PRO A 45 32.39 10.98 25.30
N TYR A 46 31.43 10.06 25.41
CA TYR A 46 31.01 9.18 24.32
C TYR A 46 29.78 9.67 23.55
N SER A 47 29.08 10.72 24.00
CA SER A 47 27.78 11.14 23.43
C SER A 47 27.89 11.54 21.96
N ARG A 48 28.99 12.19 21.56
CA ARG A 48 29.21 12.61 20.16
C ARG A 48 29.47 11.41 19.24
N VAL A 49 30.27 10.44 19.71
CA VAL A 49 30.61 9.23 18.95
C VAL A 49 29.36 8.37 18.77
N ILE A 50 28.53 8.24 19.80
CA ILE A 50 27.26 7.50 19.71
C ILE A 50 26.34 8.11 18.66
N LYS A 51 26.15 9.44 18.68
CA LYS A 51 25.31 10.13 17.68
C LYS A 51 25.82 9.96 16.25
N GLN A 52 27.14 10.05 16.04
CA GLN A 52 27.74 9.82 14.72
C GLN A 52 27.45 8.40 14.21
N VAL A 53 27.62 7.39 15.07
CA VAL A 53 27.35 5.99 14.73
C VAL A 53 25.86 5.76 14.44
N GLU A 54 24.96 6.37 15.22
CA GLU A 54 23.51 6.30 14.98
C GLU A 54 23.12 6.91 13.61
N ASP A 55 23.72 8.03 13.25
CA ASP A 55 23.46 8.68 11.96
C ASP A 55 24.01 7.85 10.80
N ASP A 56 25.16 7.20 10.97
CA ASP A 56 25.73 6.32 9.95
C ASP A 56 24.92 5.03 9.78
N ILE A 57 24.35 4.48 10.86
CA ILE A 57 23.41 3.34 10.78
C ILE A 57 22.16 3.74 9.97
N LYS A 58 21.61 4.94 10.20
CA LYS A 58 20.44 5.43 9.44
C LYS A 58 20.77 5.65 7.96
N LYS A 59 21.95 6.18 7.63
CA LYS A 59 22.41 6.32 6.23
C LYS A 59 22.61 4.97 5.56
N ALA A 60 23.20 4.00 6.25
CA ALA A 60 23.34 2.65 5.72
C ALA A 60 21.98 1.98 5.49
N GLN A 61 21.04 2.14 6.42
CA GLN A 61 19.68 1.60 6.28
C GLN A 61 18.93 2.22 5.10
N THR A 62 19.04 3.54 4.89
CA THR A 62 18.42 4.21 3.75
C THR A 62 19.05 3.79 2.41
N ALA A 63 20.39 3.70 2.34
CA ALA A 63 21.08 3.19 1.16
C ALA A 63 20.69 1.74 0.81
N VAL A 64 20.51 0.88 1.82
CA VAL A 64 20.02 -0.50 1.61
C VAL A 64 18.59 -0.50 1.09
N ASN A 65 17.69 0.31 1.66
CA ASN A 65 16.30 0.40 1.20
C ASN A 65 16.20 0.93 -0.25
N ASP A 66 17.02 1.91 -0.61
CA ASP A 66 17.10 2.43 -1.97
C ASP A 66 17.64 1.39 -2.96
N LEU A 67 18.62 0.59 -2.55
CA LEU A 67 19.20 -0.48 -3.37
C LEU A 67 18.23 -1.66 -3.58
N ILE A 68 17.52 -2.08 -2.54
CA ILE A 68 16.51 -3.15 -2.66
C ILE A 68 15.35 -2.66 -3.55
N GLY A 69 15.19 -1.35 -3.71
CA GLY A 69 14.14 -0.80 -4.56
C GLY A 69 12.75 -1.08 -4.01
N ILE A 70 12.61 -1.21 -2.68
CA ILE A 70 11.31 -1.25 -1.98
C ILE A 70 10.70 0.16 -1.96
N LYS A 71 10.69 0.79 -3.11
CA LYS A 71 9.84 1.92 -3.38
C LYS A 71 8.64 1.30 -4.07
N GLU A 72 7.54 1.15 -3.32
CA GLU A 72 6.28 0.64 -3.84
C GLU A 72 6.03 1.34 -5.17
N SER A 73 6.22 0.60 -6.24
CA SER A 73 5.92 1.09 -7.56
C SER A 73 4.41 1.01 -7.65
N ASP A 74 3.75 2.12 -7.98
CA ASP A 74 2.28 2.21 -8.18
C ASP A 74 1.76 1.29 -9.32
N THR A 75 2.59 0.39 -9.82
CA THR A 75 2.29 -0.64 -10.82
C THR A 75 1.38 -1.75 -10.28
N GLY A 76 1.02 -1.74 -8.99
CA GLY A 76 0.11 -2.71 -8.37
C GLY A 76 0.66 -4.14 -8.35
N LEU A 77 1.99 -4.29 -8.46
CA LEU A 77 2.69 -5.57 -8.35
C LEU A 77 3.09 -5.80 -6.89
N SER A 78 3.01 -7.06 -6.44
CA SER A 78 3.53 -7.44 -5.12
C SER A 78 5.05 -7.30 -5.06
N LEU A 79 5.60 -7.15 -3.85
CA LEU A 79 7.05 -7.04 -3.66
C LEU A 79 7.74 -8.30 -4.22
N PRO A 80 8.88 -8.17 -4.92
CA PRO A 80 9.60 -9.31 -5.51
C PRO A 80 9.97 -10.41 -4.50
N SER A 81 10.20 -10.05 -3.23
CA SER A 81 10.49 -11.00 -2.15
C SER A 81 9.32 -11.92 -1.80
N GLN A 82 8.10 -11.55 -2.20
CA GLN A 82 6.89 -12.36 -1.97
C GLN A 82 6.56 -13.26 -3.18
N TRP A 83 7.34 -13.21 -4.25
CA TRP A 83 7.10 -14.03 -5.44
C TRP A 83 7.62 -15.46 -5.22
N ASP A 84 6.79 -16.45 -5.55
CA ASP A 84 7.20 -17.86 -5.58
C ASP A 84 7.58 -18.26 -7.00
N LEU A 85 8.86 -18.05 -7.34
CA LEU A 85 9.41 -18.33 -8.66
C LEU A 85 9.24 -19.79 -9.11
N VAL A 86 9.17 -20.73 -8.17
CA VAL A 86 9.05 -22.17 -8.49
C VAL A 86 7.62 -22.49 -8.91
N SER A 87 6.65 -22.04 -8.11
CA SER A 87 5.23 -22.17 -8.43
C SER A 87 4.89 -21.43 -9.73
N ASP A 88 5.38 -20.20 -9.90
CA ASP A 88 5.11 -19.39 -11.09
C ASP A 88 5.63 -20.05 -12.37
N LYS A 89 6.83 -20.65 -12.30
CA LYS A 89 7.41 -21.39 -13.42
C LYS A 89 6.61 -22.64 -13.77
N GLN A 90 6.11 -23.35 -12.75
CA GLN A 90 5.28 -24.53 -12.97
C GLN A 90 3.95 -24.15 -13.63
N MET A 91 3.31 -23.07 -13.17
CA MET A 91 2.07 -22.57 -13.77
C MET A 91 2.25 -22.17 -15.24
N MET A 92 3.33 -21.46 -15.59
CA MET A 92 3.59 -21.09 -16.99
C MET A 92 3.83 -22.30 -17.91
N GLN A 93 4.29 -23.43 -17.36
CA GLN A 93 4.58 -24.64 -18.14
C GLN A 93 3.35 -25.55 -18.29
N GLU A 94 2.53 -25.67 -17.24
CA GLU A 94 1.36 -26.56 -17.21
C GLU A 94 0.09 -25.91 -17.77
N GLU A 95 -0.06 -24.60 -17.62
CA GLU A 95 -1.26 -23.87 -18.01
C GLU A 95 -0.98 -22.97 -19.22
N GLN A 96 -1.35 -23.45 -20.41
CA GLN A 96 -1.39 -22.60 -21.59
C GLN A 96 -2.52 -21.57 -21.47
N PRO A 97 -2.37 -20.36 -22.05
CA PRO A 97 -3.36 -19.30 -21.92
C PRO A 97 -4.67 -19.68 -22.63
N LEU A 98 -5.70 -19.98 -21.84
CA LEU A 98 -7.02 -20.37 -22.31
C LEU A 98 -7.85 -19.15 -22.76
N GLN A 99 -8.59 -19.32 -23.84
CA GLN A 99 -9.60 -18.37 -24.29
C GLN A 99 -10.94 -18.69 -23.65
N VAL A 100 -11.61 -17.65 -23.16
CA VAL A 100 -12.93 -17.81 -22.52
C VAL A 100 -14.01 -17.95 -23.57
N ALA A 101 -14.82 -19.00 -23.46
CA ALA A 101 -15.98 -19.24 -24.31
C ALA A 101 -17.21 -19.71 -23.51
N ARG A 102 -18.36 -19.86 -24.18
CA ARG A 102 -19.57 -20.44 -23.59
C ARG A 102 -20.00 -21.67 -24.35
N CYS A 103 -20.30 -22.76 -23.64
CA CYS A 103 -20.98 -23.91 -24.21
C CYS A 103 -22.44 -23.52 -24.48
N THR A 104 -22.90 -23.75 -25.70
CA THR A 104 -24.28 -23.43 -26.11
C THR A 104 -25.15 -24.66 -26.21
N LYS A 105 -24.63 -25.73 -26.83
CA LYS A 105 -25.37 -26.96 -27.03
C LYS A 105 -24.43 -28.16 -26.98
N ILE A 106 -24.88 -29.25 -26.39
CA ILE A 106 -24.19 -30.55 -26.42
C ILE A 106 -24.74 -31.36 -27.59
N ILE A 107 -23.86 -31.91 -28.41
CA ILE A 107 -24.18 -32.77 -29.55
C ILE A 107 -23.73 -34.18 -29.17
N ASN A 108 -24.68 -35.13 -29.17
CA ASN A 108 -24.54 -36.52 -28.74
C ASN A 108 -24.25 -36.68 -27.24
N ALA A 109 -25.28 -36.47 -26.41
CA ALA A 109 -25.21 -36.78 -24.99
C ALA A 109 -25.18 -38.30 -24.77
N GLY A 110 -24.07 -38.82 -24.22
CA GLY A 110 -23.95 -40.22 -23.77
C GLY A 110 -23.11 -41.16 -24.64
N GLU A 111 -22.40 -40.65 -25.65
CA GLU A 111 -21.44 -41.43 -26.45
C GLU A 111 -20.01 -40.94 -26.21
N GLU A 112 -18.99 -41.78 -26.40
CA GLU A 112 -17.58 -41.44 -26.07
C GLU A 112 -17.00 -40.29 -26.94
N ASP A 113 -17.63 -39.96 -28.08
CA ASP A 113 -17.29 -38.80 -28.93
C ASP A 113 -18.32 -37.66 -28.79
N ALA A 114 -18.59 -37.25 -27.54
CA ALA A 114 -19.43 -36.10 -27.26
C ALA A 114 -18.83 -34.82 -27.87
N LYS A 115 -19.63 -34.12 -28.68
CA LYS A 115 -19.22 -32.88 -29.36
C LYS A 115 -19.95 -31.69 -28.76
N TYR A 116 -19.25 -30.58 -28.61
CA TYR A 116 -19.77 -29.40 -27.93
C TYR A 116 -19.80 -28.22 -28.87
N MET A 117 -20.94 -27.55 -28.97
CA MET A 117 -21.05 -26.30 -29.69
C MET A 117 -20.72 -25.14 -28.76
N ILE A 118 -19.60 -24.48 -29.04
CA ILE A 118 -19.09 -23.36 -28.25
C ILE A 118 -19.28 -22.05 -29.00
N ASN A 119 -19.61 -20.98 -28.27
CA ASN A 119 -19.62 -19.62 -28.78
C ASN A 119 -18.45 -18.80 -28.21
N VAL A 120 -17.56 -18.34 -29.08
CA VAL A 120 -16.45 -17.43 -28.74
C VAL A 120 -16.85 -16.00 -29.09
N LYS A 121 -16.82 -15.09 -28.11
CA LYS A 121 -17.45 -13.75 -28.17
C LYS A 121 -17.07 -12.88 -29.38
N GLN A 122 -15.86 -13.02 -29.92
CA GLN A 122 -15.36 -12.16 -31.02
C GLN A 122 -15.31 -12.86 -32.39
N ILE A 123 -15.50 -14.18 -32.43
CA ILE A 123 -15.21 -14.97 -33.63
C ILE A 123 -16.51 -15.57 -34.17
N ALA A 124 -16.88 -16.76 -33.72
CA ALA A 124 -18.04 -17.51 -34.20
C ALA A 124 -18.35 -18.70 -33.27
N LYS A 125 -19.25 -19.57 -33.73
CA LYS A 125 -19.57 -20.84 -33.10
C LYS A 125 -18.71 -21.96 -33.69
N PHE A 126 -18.17 -22.83 -32.83
CA PHE A 126 -17.35 -23.97 -33.22
C PHE A 126 -17.91 -25.26 -32.61
N VAL A 127 -17.72 -26.37 -33.32
CA VAL A 127 -17.97 -27.72 -32.78
C VAL A 127 -16.63 -28.28 -32.34
N VAL A 128 -16.51 -28.63 -31.07
CA VAL A 128 -15.23 -29.04 -30.47
C VAL A 128 -15.39 -30.29 -29.63
N GLY A 129 -14.28 -30.99 -29.43
CA GLY A 129 -14.20 -32.11 -28.50
C GLY A 129 -13.81 -31.68 -27.08
N LEU A 130 -13.84 -32.65 -26.18
CA LEU A 130 -13.31 -32.52 -24.83
C LEU A 130 -11.76 -32.59 -24.83
N GLY A 131 -11.13 -31.89 -23.89
CA GLY A 131 -9.72 -32.03 -23.56
C GLY A 131 -9.47 -33.17 -22.56
N GLU A 132 -8.19 -33.48 -22.30
CA GLU A 132 -7.79 -34.62 -21.46
C GLU A 132 -8.13 -34.42 -19.97
N LYS A 133 -8.27 -33.17 -19.52
CA LYS A 133 -8.45 -32.83 -18.10
C LYS A 133 -9.91 -32.77 -17.62
N VAL A 134 -10.88 -32.94 -18.50
CA VAL A 134 -12.30 -32.76 -18.20
C VAL A 134 -13.09 -34.02 -18.52
N ALA A 135 -14.08 -34.35 -17.70
CA ALA A 135 -15.02 -35.41 -17.97
C ALA A 135 -16.27 -34.85 -18.66
N PRO A 136 -16.96 -35.64 -19.52
CA PRO A 136 -18.17 -35.19 -20.20
C PRO A 136 -19.33 -34.86 -19.23
N THR A 137 -19.26 -35.33 -17.98
CA THR A 137 -20.19 -35.02 -16.90
C THR A 137 -20.05 -33.59 -16.36
N ASP A 138 -18.88 -32.97 -16.52
CA ASP A 138 -18.58 -31.67 -15.91
C ASP A 138 -19.00 -30.49 -16.82
N ILE A 139 -19.48 -30.79 -18.03
CA ILE A 139 -19.82 -29.78 -19.04
C ILE A 139 -21.32 -29.75 -19.27
N GLU A 140 -21.94 -28.67 -18.82
CA GLU A 140 -23.35 -28.37 -19.03
C GLU A 140 -23.57 -27.26 -20.06
N GLU A 141 -24.78 -27.23 -20.63
CA GLU A 141 -25.20 -26.16 -21.54
C GLU A 141 -25.28 -24.81 -20.81
N GLY A 142 -24.75 -23.76 -21.44
CA GLY A 142 -24.69 -22.42 -20.84
C GLY A 142 -23.50 -22.18 -19.91
N MET A 143 -22.71 -23.22 -19.59
CA MET A 143 -21.52 -23.08 -18.76
C MET A 143 -20.42 -22.29 -19.49
N ARG A 144 -19.64 -21.54 -18.72
CA ARG A 144 -18.47 -20.82 -19.22
C ARG A 144 -17.29 -21.80 -19.19
N VAL A 145 -16.54 -21.87 -20.27
CA VAL A 145 -15.44 -22.84 -20.41
C VAL A 145 -14.16 -22.15 -20.90
N GLY A 146 -13.02 -22.64 -20.45
CA GLY A 146 -11.70 -22.31 -20.96
C GLY A 146 -11.33 -23.23 -22.12
N VAL A 147 -11.05 -22.62 -23.27
CA VAL A 147 -10.79 -23.28 -24.54
C VAL A 147 -9.39 -22.95 -25.03
N ASP A 148 -8.67 -23.94 -25.57
CA ASP A 148 -7.34 -23.69 -26.15
C ASP A 148 -7.38 -22.82 -27.41
N ARG A 149 -6.35 -22.00 -27.63
CA ARG A 149 -6.28 -21.12 -28.82
C ARG A 149 -6.01 -21.86 -30.14
N THR A 150 -5.32 -23.00 -30.08
CA THR A 150 -4.85 -23.72 -31.28
C THR A 150 -5.85 -24.78 -31.75
N LYS A 151 -6.24 -25.67 -30.83
CA LYS A 151 -7.09 -26.85 -31.12
C LYS A 151 -8.57 -26.63 -30.76
N TYR A 152 -8.89 -25.51 -30.11
CA TYR A 152 -10.21 -25.19 -29.59
C TYR A 152 -10.86 -26.30 -28.74
N ALA A 153 -10.07 -27.10 -28.00
CA ALA A 153 -10.61 -28.10 -27.07
C ALA A 153 -11.00 -27.46 -25.73
N ILE A 154 -12.01 -28.02 -25.06
CA ILE A 154 -12.41 -27.60 -23.71
C ILE A 154 -11.41 -28.17 -22.70
N GLN A 155 -10.74 -27.32 -21.91
CA GLN A 155 -9.77 -27.76 -20.90
C GLN A 155 -10.27 -27.61 -19.47
N ILE A 156 -11.02 -26.54 -19.17
CA ILE A 156 -11.49 -26.27 -17.80
C ILE A 156 -12.88 -25.62 -17.79
N PRO A 157 -13.82 -26.06 -16.94
CA PRO A 157 -15.05 -25.32 -16.68
C PRO A 157 -14.76 -24.10 -15.79
N LEU A 158 -15.27 -22.94 -16.19
CA LEU A 158 -15.15 -21.68 -15.47
C LEU A 158 -16.47 -21.33 -14.80
N PRO A 159 -16.44 -20.71 -13.61
CA PRO A 159 -17.66 -20.30 -12.93
C PRO A 159 -18.47 -19.30 -13.78
N PRO A 160 -19.82 -19.35 -13.66
CA PRO A 160 -20.69 -18.44 -14.40
C PRO A 160 -20.42 -16.99 -13.99
N LYS A 161 -20.65 -16.07 -14.92
CA LYS A 161 -20.52 -14.64 -14.62
C LYS A 161 -21.67 -14.20 -13.72
N ILE A 162 -21.35 -13.83 -12.49
CA ILE A 162 -22.23 -13.00 -11.66
C ILE A 162 -21.95 -11.55 -12.05
N ASP A 163 -22.99 -10.74 -12.28
CA ASP A 163 -22.81 -9.34 -12.58
C ASP A 163 -22.10 -8.63 -11.40
N PRO A 164 -20.94 -7.99 -11.63
CA PRO A 164 -20.13 -7.45 -10.54
C PRO A 164 -20.85 -6.31 -9.81
N SER A 165 -21.69 -5.52 -10.51
CA SER A 165 -22.42 -4.40 -9.91
C SER A 165 -23.45 -4.90 -8.89
N VAL A 166 -24.18 -5.96 -9.22
CA VAL A 166 -25.09 -6.61 -8.26
C VAL A 166 -24.29 -7.26 -7.14
N SER A 167 -23.18 -7.93 -7.47
CA SER A 167 -22.42 -8.73 -6.52
C SER A 167 -21.75 -7.93 -5.39
N LEU A 168 -21.30 -6.72 -5.71
CA LEU A 168 -20.63 -5.83 -4.75
C LEU A 168 -21.67 -5.10 -3.90
N MET A 169 -22.80 -4.70 -4.50
CA MET A 169 -23.86 -3.97 -3.79
C MET A 169 -24.53 -4.79 -2.67
N TRP A 170 -24.76 -6.10 -2.87
CA TRP A 170 -25.35 -6.94 -1.81
C TRP A 170 -24.37 -7.31 -0.69
N ARG A 171 -23.06 -7.37 -0.99
CA ARG A 171 -22.03 -7.69 0.02
C ARG A 171 -21.69 -6.51 0.90
N THR A 172 -21.66 -5.29 0.35
CA THR A 172 -21.34 -4.09 1.14
C THR A 172 -22.47 -3.64 2.04
N SER A 173 -23.73 -4.01 1.76
CA SER A 173 -24.88 -3.62 2.58
C SER A 173 -25.16 -4.57 3.76
N ARG A 174 -24.41 -5.66 3.90
CA ARG A 174 -24.62 -6.67 4.95
C ARG A 174 -23.48 -6.74 5.98
N MET A 175 -22.61 -5.73 5.99
CA MET A 175 -21.63 -5.41 7.03
C MET A 175 -22.03 -4.08 7.67
#